data_AF-A0A9W6XKC7-F1
#
_entry.id   AF-A0A9W6XKC7-F1
#
_cell.length_a   1.000
_cell.length_b   1.000
_cell.length_c   1.000
_cell.angle_alpha   90.00
_cell.angle_beta   90.00
_cell.angle_gamma   90.00
#
_symmetry.space_group_name_H-M   'P 1'
#
loop_
_entity.id
_entity.type
_entity.pdbx_description
1 polymer ?
#
loop_
_entity_poly.entity_id
_entity_poly.type
_entity_poly.pdbx_seq_one_letter_code
_entity_poly.pdbx_strand_id
1 'polypeptide(L)'
;MLILTTEERAKLVDIADTLVLANFKEYEEYLNNEKRVDLGRWKKFVSSGASTTFIERKNSNPNSKLPELLMVGPLPGTLDENMFGLASPTLESMRIKSSHLIDFSAAAVLATIVEPTVDDPFRSVVVKWMEIDIPGASVGIIRNRDYVYVESVGILHLKNGERVGYYLMHWVNFPQTHELSNRVRGSMSLSAIFRQEGTDRTDCRGKGIMDPRGDLTRSWL
;
A
#
# COMPACT_ATOMS: atom_id res chain seq x y z
N MET A 1 5.60 -12.46 18.61
CA MET A 1 6.56 -11.75 17.74
C MET A 1 7.06 -12.75 16.70
N LEU A 2 7.08 -12.37 15.42
CA LEU A 2 7.52 -13.23 14.33
C LEU A 2 9.04 -13.38 14.38
N ILE A 3 9.53 -14.61 14.40
CA ILE A 3 10.97 -14.92 14.41
C ILE A 3 11.40 -15.12 12.97
N LEU A 4 12.29 -14.25 12.49
CA LEU A 4 12.86 -14.29 11.14
C LEU A 4 14.37 -14.47 11.22
N THR A 5 14.90 -15.37 10.42
CA THR A 5 16.33 -15.52 10.16
C THR A 5 16.90 -14.30 9.44
N THR A 6 18.22 -14.13 9.48
CA THR A 6 18.90 -13.06 8.73
C THR A 6 18.63 -13.14 7.23
N GLU A 7 18.55 -14.35 6.67
CA GLU A 7 18.27 -14.56 5.26
C GLU A 7 16.84 -14.16 4.88
N GLU A 8 15.84 -14.55 5.70
CA GLU A 8 14.44 -14.13 5.48
C GLU A 8 14.29 -12.61 5.58
N ARG A 9 14.97 -11.97 6.55
CA ARG A 9 15.01 -10.51 6.68
C ARG A 9 15.56 -9.85 5.42
N ALA A 10 16.70 -10.33 4.92
CA ALA A 10 17.32 -9.80 3.70
C ALA A 10 16.41 -9.97 2.47
N LYS A 11 15.78 -11.15 2.32
CA LYS A 11 14.83 -11.43 1.23
C LYS A 11 13.62 -10.49 1.25
N LEU A 12 13.09 -10.17 2.43
CA LEU A 12 11.95 -9.24 2.56
C LEU A 12 12.33 -7.82 2.14
N VAL A 13 13.55 -7.38 2.45
CA VAL A 13 14.08 -6.08 1.98
C VAL A 13 14.23 -6.10 0.45
N ASP A 14 14.85 -7.14 -0.11
CA ASP A 14 15.08 -7.27 -1.56
C ASP A 14 13.77 -7.27 -2.37
N ILE A 15 12.75 -8.01 -1.90
CA ILE A 15 11.42 -8.01 -2.51
C ILE A 15 10.80 -6.61 -2.43
N ALA A 16 10.88 -5.95 -1.28
CA ALA A 16 10.33 -4.62 -1.10
C ALA A 16 10.99 -3.60 -2.04
N ASP A 17 12.32 -3.60 -2.09
CA ASP A 17 13.10 -2.69 -2.92
C ASP A 17 12.82 -2.94 -4.41
N THR A 18 12.74 -4.22 -4.84
CA THR A 18 12.37 -4.59 -6.21
C THR A 18 11.00 -4.03 -6.62
N LEU A 19 9.99 -4.18 -5.76
CA LEU A 19 8.62 -3.69 -6.02
C LEU A 19 8.55 -2.16 -6.03
N VAL A 20 9.28 -1.49 -5.13
CA VAL A 20 9.39 -0.04 -5.09
C VAL A 20 10.04 0.47 -6.38
N LEU A 21 11.17 -0.12 -6.80
CA LEU A 21 11.89 0.29 -8.01
C LEU A 21 11.08 0.08 -9.29
N ALA A 22 10.29 -1.00 -9.37
CA ALA A 22 9.37 -1.21 -10.48
C ALA A 22 8.32 -0.09 -10.56
N ASN A 23 7.69 0.27 -9.44
CA ASN A 23 6.72 1.36 -9.40
C ASN A 23 7.35 2.74 -9.65
N PHE A 24 8.58 2.95 -9.16
CA PHE A 24 9.35 4.16 -9.39
C PHE A 24 9.62 4.39 -10.88
N LYS A 25 10.02 3.34 -11.62
CA LYS A 25 10.21 3.42 -13.07
C LYS A 25 8.92 3.83 -13.79
N GLU A 26 7.79 3.24 -13.42
CA GLU A 26 6.50 3.63 -13.99
C GLU A 26 6.10 5.07 -13.64
N TYR A 27 6.50 5.56 -12.46
CA TYR A 27 6.28 6.95 -12.08
C TYR A 27 7.10 7.91 -12.94
N GLU A 28 8.37 7.58 -13.25
CA GLU A 28 9.17 8.36 -14.19
C GLU A 28 8.51 8.43 -15.58
N GLU A 29 8.00 7.30 -16.08
CA GLU A 29 7.26 7.24 -17.35
C GLU A 29 5.97 8.09 -17.30
N TYR A 30 5.26 8.07 -16.17
CA TYR A 30 4.08 8.89 -15.94
C TYR A 30 4.39 10.39 -15.97
N LEU A 31 5.48 10.82 -15.33
CA LEU A 31 5.94 12.22 -15.39
C LEU A 31 6.29 12.64 -16.82
N ASN A 32 6.98 11.79 -17.56
CA ASN A 32 7.37 12.06 -18.95
C ASN A 32 6.18 12.12 -19.92
N ASN A 33 5.05 11.50 -19.56
CA ASN A 33 3.82 11.52 -20.35
C ASN A 33 2.80 12.55 -19.83
N GLU A 34 3.28 13.68 -19.30
CA GLU A 34 2.43 14.77 -18.78
C GLU A 34 1.36 14.29 -17.80
N LYS A 35 1.65 13.23 -17.03
CA LYS A 35 0.75 12.66 -16.03
C LYS A 35 -0.60 12.17 -16.58
N ARG A 36 -0.65 11.77 -17.85
CA ARG A 36 -1.89 11.29 -18.50
C ARG A 36 -2.30 9.90 -18.00
N VAL A 37 -3.61 9.73 -17.81
CA VAL A 37 -4.24 8.44 -17.51
C VAL A 37 -4.91 7.89 -18.76
N ASP A 38 -4.57 6.66 -19.15
CA ASP A 38 -5.25 5.96 -20.25
C ASP A 38 -6.67 5.57 -19.85
N LEU A 39 -7.67 6.33 -20.28
CA LEU A 39 -9.09 6.08 -19.98
C LEU A 39 -9.68 4.87 -20.72
N GLY A 40 -8.98 4.36 -21.74
CA GLY A 40 -9.28 3.10 -22.40
C GLY A 40 -8.94 1.89 -21.52
N ARG A 41 -7.94 2.03 -20.64
CA ARG A 41 -7.60 1.04 -19.61
C ARG A 41 -8.27 1.30 -18.27
N TRP A 42 -8.33 2.56 -17.84
CA TRP A 42 -8.73 2.96 -16.51
C TRP A 42 -10.13 3.58 -16.52
N LYS A 43 -11.02 3.08 -15.67
CA LYS A 43 -12.34 3.67 -15.41
C LYS A 43 -12.27 4.44 -14.09
N LYS A 44 -12.69 5.70 -14.08
CA LYS A 44 -12.80 6.47 -12.83
C LYS A 44 -13.71 5.73 -11.85
N PHE A 45 -13.24 5.55 -10.62
CA PHE A 45 -13.95 4.82 -9.57
C PHE A 45 -14.43 5.78 -8.48
N VAL A 46 -13.51 6.45 -7.80
CA VAL A 46 -13.82 7.39 -6.71
C VAL A 46 -12.85 8.57 -6.72
N SER A 47 -13.29 9.73 -6.25
CA SER A 47 -12.40 10.87 -5.97
C SER A 47 -12.42 11.15 -4.47
N SER A 48 -11.26 11.42 -3.89
CA SER A 48 -11.09 11.83 -2.50
C SER A 48 -10.28 13.12 -2.47
N GLY A 49 -10.94 14.22 -2.11
CA GLY A 49 -10.39 15.56 -2.32
C GLY A 49 -10.02 15.79 -3.79
N ALA A 50 -8.77 16.16 -4.05
CA ALA A 50 -8.25 16.38 -5.40
C ALA A 50 -7.61 15.13 -6.04
N SER A 51 -7.45 14.04 -5.28
CA SER A 51 -6.96 12.77 -5.81
C SER A 51 -8.09 11.94 -6.41
N THR A 52 -7.78 11.13 -7.42
CA THR A 52 -8.74 10.24 -8.07
C THR A 52 -8.20 8.83 -8.13
N THR A 53 -9.02 7.89 -7.70
CA THR A 53 -8.79 6.46 -7.84
C THR A 53 -9.57 5.94 -9.04
N PHE A 54 -8.89 5.17 -9.87
CA PHE A 54 -9.40 4.48 -11.04
C PHE A 54 -9.33 2.98 -10.81
N ILE A 55 -10.22 2.25 -11.45
CA ILE A 55 -10.24 0.79 -11.50
C ILE A 55 -9.96 0.32 -12.92
N GLU A 56 -9.15 -0.73 -13.05
CA GLU A 56 -8.82 -1.33 -14.35
C GLU A 56 -10.07 -1.92 -15.01
N ARG A 57 -10.27 -1.63 -16.29
CA ARG A 57 -11.36 -2.20 -17.09
C ARG A 57 -11.05 -3.66 -17.40
N LYS A 58 -12.09 -4.50 -17.29
CA LYS A 58 -12.00 -5.96 -17.52
C LYS A 58 -11.36 -6.35 -18.86
N ASN A 59 -11.63 -5.59 -19.92
CA ASN A 59 -11.13 -5.89 -21.27
C ASN A 59 -9.65 -5.56 -21.45
N SER A 60 -9.05 -4.80 -20.54
CA SER A 60 -7.66 -4.35 -20.64
C SER A 60 -6.67 -5.40 -20.15
N ASN A 61 -7.10 -6.30 -19.27
CA ASN A 61 -6.31 -7.45 -18.84
C ASN A 61 -7.21 -8.68 -18.63
N PRO A 62 -7.60 -9.37 -19.72
CA PRO A 62 -8.52 -10.51 -19.67
C PRO A 62 -8.00 -11.69 -18.83
N ASN A 63 -6.68 -11.78 -18.67
CA ASN A 63 -6.00 -12.85 -17.95
C ASN A 63 -5.92 -12.59 -16.43
N SER A 64 -6.16 -11.35 -15.99
CA SER A 64 -6.14 -11.02 -14.56
C SER A 64 -7.50 -11.30 -13.91
N LYS A 65 -7.47 -12.10 -12.84
CA LYS A 65 -8.65 -12.40 -12.02
C LYS A 65 -9.06 -11.23 -11.12
N LEU A 66 -8.15 -10.29 -10.84
CA LEU A 66 -8.36 -9.19 -9.90
C LEU A 66 -8.18 -7.83 -10.59
N PRO A 67 -9.04 -6.84 -10.31
CA PRO A 67 -8.86 -5.51 -10.87
C PRO A 67 -7.66 -4.81 -10.19
N GLU A 68 -6.82 -4.15 -10.98
CA GLU A 68 -5.85 -3.19 -10.46
C GLU A 68 -6.56 -1.85 -10.16
N LEU A 69 -6.11 -1.16 -9.12
CA LEU A 69 -6.49 0.20 -8.78
C LEU A 69 -5.32 1.14 -9.10
N LEU A 70 -5.62 2.32 -9.62
CA LEU A 70 -4.66 3.39 -9.87
C LEU A 70 -5.13 4.65 -9.17
N MET A 71 -4.39 5.15 -8.20
CA MET A 71 -4.61 6.45 -7.57
C MET A 71 -3.65 7.46 -8.19
N VAL A 72 -4.17 8.60 -8.62
CA VAL A 72 -3.36 9.72 -9.10
C VAL A 72 -3.91 11.05 -8.60
N GLY A 73 -3.03 12.03 -8.50
CA GLY A 73 -3.40 13.44 -8.31
C GLY A 73 -2.80 14.03 -7.05
N PRO A 74 -3.08 15.33 -6.80
CA PRO A 74 -2.45 16.04 -5.72
C PRO A 74 -3.04 15.67 -4.36
N LEU A 75 -2.18 15.75 -3.36
CA LEU A 75 -2.48 15.70 -1.93
C LEU A 75 -2.06 17.03 -1.29
N PRO A 76 -2.81 17.54 -0.30
CA PRO A 76 -2.39 18.69 0.48
C PRO A 76 -1.15 18.34 1.32
N GLY A 77 -0.38 19.35 1.72
CA GLY A 77 0.80 19.15 2.56
C GLY A 77 2.11 19.03 1.79
N THR A 78 3.17 19.26 2.53
CA THR A 78 4.54 18.95 2.15
C THR A 78 4.76 17.45 1.98
N LEU A 79 5.84 17.08 1.31
CA LEU A 79 6.26 15.69 1.17
C LEU A 79 6.51 15.08 2.55
N ASP A 80 7.18 15.81 3.44
CA ASP A 80 7.50 15.30 4.78
C ASP A 80 6.24 15.08 5.62
N GLU A 81 5.27 16.00 5.60
CA GLU A 81 3.98 15.81 6.28
C GLU A 81 3.24 14.56 5.77
N ASN A 82 3.21 14.36 4.44
CA ASN A 82 2.61 13.17 3.84
C ASN A 82 3.37 11.90 4.24
N MET A 83 4.70 11.93 4.25
CA MET A 83 5.53 10.78 4.64
C MET A 83 5.40 10.45 6.13
N PHE A 84 5.30 11.45 7.01
CA PHE A 84 5.02 11.25 8.43
C PHE A 84 3.62 10.69 8.67
N GLY A 85 2.62 11.11 7.90
CA GLY A 85 1.27 10.53 7.96
C GLY A 85 1.20 9.08 7.48
N LEU A 86 2.08 8.68 6.55
CA LEU A 86 2.13 7.32 6.00
C LEU A 86 2.94 6.34 6.84
N ALA A 87 4.07 6.80 7.37
CA ALA A 87 5.00 6.01 8.16
C ALA A 87 4.33 5.56 9.46
N SER A 88 4.27 4.25 9.69
CA SER A 88 3.71 3.69 10.92
C SER A 88 4.57 2.55 11.46
N PRO A 89 5.85 2.82 11.79
CA PRO A 89 6.83 1.77 12.10
C PRO A 89 6.52 1.04 13.42
N THR A 90 5.71 1.65 14.30
CA THR A 90 5.33 1.09 15.61
C THR A 90 3.84 0.78 15.67
N LEU A 91 3.44 -0.04 16.66
CA LEU A 91 2.04 -0.31 16.94
C LEU A 91 1.26 0.97 17.26
N GLU A 92 1.85 1.89 18.03
CA GLU A 92 1.20 3.16 18.41
C GLU A 92 0.94 4.04 17.17
N SER A 93 1.95 4.23 16.31
CA SER A 93 1.78 4.96 15.05
C SER A 93 0.76 4.28 14.13
N MET A 94 0.68 2.94 14.15
CA MET A 94 -0.31 2.19 13.38
C MET A 94 -1.73 2.38 13.93
N ARG A 95 -1.92 2.41 15.25
CA ARG A 95 -3.23 2.67 15.88
C ARG A 95 -3.74 4.07 15.55
N ILE A 96 -2.85 5.06 15.56
CA ILE A 96 -3.18 6.43 15.14
C ILE A 96 -3.63 6.41 13.67
N LYS A 97 -2.83 5.79 12.78
CA LYS A 97 -3.17 5.65 11.36
C LYS A 97 -4.52 4.94 11.14
N SER A 98 -4.77 3.83 11.82
CA SER A 98 -6.02 3.07 11.68
C SER A 98 -7.23 3.80 12.25
N SER A 99 -7.07 4.64 13.27
CA SER A 99 -8.19 5.43 13.83
C SER A 99 -8.81 6.40 12.82
N HIS A 100 -8.09 6.74 11.76
CA HIS A 100 -8.55 7.56 10.64
C HIS A 100 -9.08 6.73 9.45
N LEU A 101 -8.98 5.39 9.52
CA LEU A 101 -9.42 4.48 8.46
C LEU A 101 -10.65 3.70 8.96
N ILE A 102 -11.79 3.91 8.31
CA ILE A 102 -13.12 3.50 8.79
C ILE A 102 -13.26 1.96 8.92
N ASP A 103 -12.47 1.19 8.17
CA ASP A 103 -12.68 -0.26 8.00
C ASP A 103 -11.67 -1.14 8.75
N PHE A 104 -10.78 -0.58 9.58
CA PHE A 104 -9.73 -1.35 10.27
C PHE A 104 -10.14 -1.69 11.71
N SER A 105 -10.26 -2.98 12.03
CA SER A 105 -10.69 -3.43 13.37
C SER A 105 -9.56 -3.89 14.27
N ALA A 106 -8.44 -4.37 13.70
CA ALA A 106 -7.27 -4.78 14.48
C ALA A 106 -5.97 -4.68 13.68
N ALA A 107 -4.86 -4.55 14.40
CA ALA A 107 -3.54 -4.30 13.83
C ALA A 107 -2.43 -4.79 14.77
N ALA A 108 -1.35 -5.33 14.20
CA ALA A 108 -0.16 -5.75 14.94
C ALA A 108 1.12 -5.58 14.12
N VAL A 109 2.19 -5.14 14.77
CA VAL A 109 3.56 -5.24 14.23
C VAL A 109 4.11 -6.63 14.59
N LEU A 110 4.42 -7.42 13.57
CA LEU A 110 4.90 -8.80 13.74
C LEU A 110 6.42 -8.87 13.87
N ALA A 111 7.14 -8.11 13.06
CA ALA A 111 8.60 -7.98 13.11
C ALA A 111 9.06 -6.66 12.50
N THR A 112 10.04 -6.02 13.13
CA THR A 112 10.76 -4.87 12.56
C THR A 112 12.05 -5.36 11.92
N ILE A 113 12.25 -5.05 10.64
CA ILE A 113 13.42 -5.49 9.85
C ILE A 113 14.41 -4.34 9.71
N VAL A 114 13.91 -3.15 9.37
CA VAL A 114 14.68 -1.90 9.32
C VAL A 114 13.94 -0.86 10.15
N GLU A 115 14.65 -0.25 11.09
CA GLU A 115 14.16 0.83 11.95
C GLU A 115 14.54 2.20 11.38
N PRO A 116 13.66 3.20 11.46
CA PRO A 116 14.02 4.59 11.17
C PRO A 116 15.15 5.07 12.08
N THR A 117 15.97 5.97 11.55
CA THR A 117 17.06 6.61 12.30
C THR A 117 16.89 8.13 12.28
N VAL A 118 17.73 8.85 13.04
CA VAL A 118 17.73 10.32 13.02
C VAL A 118 18.11 10.84 11.63
N ASP A 119 19.04 10.17 10.95
CA ASP A 119 19.53 10.56 9.63
C ASP A 119 18.59 10.14 8.49
N ASP A 120 17.86 9.03 8.68
CA ASP A 120 16.85 8.55 7.73
C ASP A 120 15.53 8.25 8.45
N PRO A 121 14.73 9.30 8.76
CA PRO A 121 13.56 9.18 9.62
C PRO A 121 12.37 8.49 8.94
N PHE A 122 12.39 8.32 7.62
CA PHE A 122 11.31 7.68 6.88
C PHE A 122 11.61 6.22 6.54
N ARG A 123 12.88 5.81 6.54
CA ARG A 123 13.29 4.46 6.16
C ARG A 123 12.83 3.44 7.18
N SER A 124 11.88 2.61 6.77
CA SER A 124 11.44 1.46 7.57
C SER A 124 11.08 0.28 6.69
N VAL A 125 11.29 -0.92 7.23
CA VAL A 125 10.76 -2.18 6.68
C VAL A 125 10.19 -2.98 7.83
N VAL A 126 8.89 -3.24 7.79
CA VAL A 126 8.15 -3.83 8.92
C VAL A 126 7.18 -4.86 8.40
N VAL A 127 7.15 -6.04 9.03
CA VAL A 127 6.10 -7.04 8.80
C VAL A 127 4.95 -6.75 9.75
N LYS A 128 3.75 -6.63 9.19
CA LYS A 128 2.53 -6.29 9.92
C LYS A 128 1.41 -7.28 9.63
N TRP A 129 0.47 -7.30 10.55
CA TRP A 129 -0.83 -7.94 10.41
C TRP A 129 -1.92 -6.89 10.61
N MET A 130 -2.99 -6.98 9.83
CA MET A 130 -4.19 -6.16 10.02
C MET A 130 -5.45 -6.95 9.72
N GLU A 131 -6.54 -6.55 10.35
CA GLU A 131 -7.89 -7.01 10.08
C GLU A 131 -8.71 -5.86 9.51
N ILE A 132 -9.41 -6.17 8.41
CA ILE A 132 -10.34 -5.26 7.77
C ILE A 132 -11.74 -5.83 7.94
N ASP A 133 -12.62 -5.01 8.49
CA ASP A 133 -14.03 -5.31 8.60
C ASP A 133 -14.69 -5.15 7.24
N ILE A 134 -15.29 -6.24 6.76
CA ILE A 134 -16.04 -6.21 5.51
C ILE A 134 -17.52 -5.97 5.82
N PRO A 135 -18.22 -5.09 5.07
CA PRO A 135 -19.66 -4.92 5.22
C PRO A 135 -20.38 -6.28 5.21
N GLY A 136 -21.18 -6.55 6.26
CA GLY A 136 -21.85 -7.83 6.46
C GLY A 136 -21.16 -8.81 7.42
N ALA A 137 -19.94 -8.50 7.88
CA ALA A 137 -19.25 -9.34 8.87
C ALA A 137 -19.81 -9.22 10.28
N SER A 138 -20.20 -8.01 10.70
CA SER A 138 -20.83 -7.74 12.01
C SER A 138 -22.17 -8.45 12.20
N VAL A 139 -22.84 -8.84 11.12
CA VAL A 139 -24.11 -9.58 11.12
C VAL A 139 -23.94 -11.07 10.80
N GLY A 140 -22.69 -11.57 10.72
CA GLY A 140 -22.37 -13.00 10.57
C GLY A 140 -22.61 -13.59 9.18
N ILE A 141 -22.91 -12.76 8.18
CA ILE A 141 -23.16 -13.20 6.80
C ILE A 141 -21.85 -13.48 6.07
N ILE A 142 -20.78 -12.75 6.43
CA ILE A 142 -19.49 -12.79 5.77
C ILE A 142 -18.37 -12.90 6.83
N ARG A 143 -17.28 -13.63 6.57
CA ARG A 143 -16.13 -13.67 7.49
C ARG A 143 -15.24 -12.43 7.32
N ASN A 144 -14.65 -11.93 8.41
CA ASN A 144 -13.66 -10.85 8.32
C ASN A 144 -12.42 -11.27 7.54
N ARG A 145 -11.70 -10.28 6.99
CA ARG A 145 -10.45 -10.51 6.25
C ARG A 145 -9.27 -10.05 7.07
N ASP A 146 -8.26 -10.90 7.11
CA ASP A 146 -6.97 -10.55 7.68
C ASP A 146 -5.87 -10.56 6.61
N TYR A 147 -4.84 -9.76 6.84
CA TYR A 147 -3.74 -9.59 5.91
C TYR A 147 -2.42 -9.61 6.67
N VAL A 148 -1.45 -10.36 6.14
CA VAL A 148 -0.05 -10.31 6.56
C VAL A 148 0.74 -9.69 5.42
N TYR A 149 1.51 -8.65 5.70
CA TYR A 149 2.21 -7.89 4.68
C TYR A 149 3.53 -7.33 5.19
N VAL A 150 4.45 -7.10 4.27
CA VAL A 150 5.61 -6.22 4.47
C VAL A 150 5.21 -4.80 4.10
N GLU A 151 5.48 -3.86 4.97
CA GLU A 151 5.43 -2.42 4.71
C GLU A 151 6.86 -1.92 4.53
N SER A 152 7.12 -1.18 3.45
CA SER A 152 8.38 -0.47 3.24
C SER A 152 8.09 1.00 2.94
N VAL A 153 8.73 1.89 3.67
CA VAL A 153 8.59 3.34 3.54
C VAL A 153 9.98 3.95 3.45
N GLY A 154 10.10 5.03 2.69
CA GLY A 154 11.36 5.76 2.62
C GLY A 154 11.36 6.82 1.54
N ILE A 155 12.57 7.30 1.25
CA ILE A 155 12.83 8.34 0.25
C ILE A 155 13.68 7.76 -0.88
N LEU A 156 13.41 8.19 -2.11
CA LEU A 156 14.22 7.99 -3.29
C LEU A 156 14.52 9.32 -3.96
N HIS A 157 15.45 9.30 -4.91
CA HIS A 157 15.79 10.45 -5.74
C HIS A 157 15.58 10.08 -7.20
N LEU A 158 14.82 10.92 -7.92
CA LEU A 158 14.68 10.87 -9.37
C LEU A 158 16.03 11.16 -10.05
N LYS A 159 16.15 10.82 -11.34
CA LYS A 159 17.38 11.07 -12.11
C LYS A 159 17.79 12.54 -12.15
N ASN A 160 16.84 13.45 -12.02
CA ASN A 160 17.06 14.90 -11.93
C ASN A 160 17.50 15.37 -10.52
N GLY A 161 17.67 14.45 -9.56
CA GLY A 161 18.01 14.74 -8.16
C GLY A 161 16.80 15.13 -7.29
N GLU A 162 15.59 15.18 -7.84
CA GLU A 162 14.40 15.52 -7.08
C GLU A 162 14.04 14.41 -6.09
N ARG A 163 13.77 14.83 -4.85
CA ARG A 163 13.42 13.94 -3.75
C ARG A 163 11.96 13.51 -3.87
N VAL A 164 11.71 12.20 -3.78
CA VAL A 164 10.37 11.61 -3.75
C VAL A 164 10.24 10.63 -2.61
N GLY A 165 9.06 10.56 -2.01
CA GLY A 165 8.71 9.55 -1.02
C GLY A 165 8.11 8.32 -1.68
N TYR A 166 8.27 7.17 -1.06
CA TYR A 166 7.58 5.94 -1.46
C TYR A 166 6.90 5.27 -0.28
N TYR A 167 5.81 4.57 -0.60
CA TYR A 167 5.11 3.67 0.30
C TYR A 167 4.86 2.35 -0.43
N LEU A 168 5.22 1.24 0.20
CA LEU A 168 4.90 -0.10 -0.25
C LEU A 168 4.19 -0.85 0.87
N MET A 169 3.13 -1.55 0.51
CA MET A 169 2.52 -2.63 1.26
C MET A 169 2.45 -3.84 0.31
N HIS A 170 2.99 -4.99 0.69
CA HIS A 170 2.94 -6.19 -0.13
C HIS A 170 2.66 -7.42 0.72
N TRP A 171 1.70 -8.25 0.30
CA TRP A 171 1.35 -9.47 1.02
C TRP A 171 2.56 -10.40 1.13
N VAL A 172 2.69 -11.06 2.27
CA VAL A 172 3.71 -12.08 2.51
C VAL A 172 3.09 -13.22 3.31
N ASN A 173 3.70 -14.40 3.24
CA ASN A 173 3.21 -15.56 3.98
C ASN A 173 4.35 -16.20 4.76
N PHE A 174 4.08 -16.53 6.03
CA PHE A 174 5.02 -17.22 6.91
C PHE A 174 4.34 -18.47 7.49
N PRO A 175 5.07 -19.57 7.67
CA PRO A 175 4.55 -20.75 8.38
C PRO A 175 4.02 -20.40 9.78
N GLN A 176 4.63 -19.43 10.47
CA GLN A 176 4.25 -18.98 11.81
C GLN A 176 2.96 -18.14 11.83
N THR A 177 2.47 -17.68 10.67
CA THR A 177 1.25 -16.86 10.55
C THR A 177 0.08 -17.68 10.03
N HIS A 178 -0.33 -18.69 10.81
CA HIS A 178 -1.46 -19.55 10.48
C HIS A 178 -2.75 -18.76 10.21
N GLU A 179 -3.59 -19.30 9.34
CA GLU A 179 -4.91 -18.74 9.09
C GLU A 179 -5.79 -18.92 10.33
N LEU A 180 -6.51 -17.86 10.70
CA LEU A 180 -7.41 -17.87 11.84
C LEU A 180 -8.76 -18.42 11.40
N SER A 181 -9.31 -19.38 12.13
CA SER A 181 -10.50 -20.15 11.71
C SER A 181 -11.76 -19.31 11.48
N ASN A 182 -11.86 -18.12 12.08
CA ASN A 182 -12.98 -17.19 11.96
C ASN A 182 -12.79 -16.11 10.89
N ARG A 183 -11.68 -16.13 10.15
CA ARG A 183 -11.30 -15.11 9.16
C ARG A 183 -10.87 -15.76 7.85
N VAL A 184 -10.78 -14.96 6.80
CA VAL A 184 -10.22 -15.38 5.50
C VAL A 184 -8.96 -14.57 5.23
N ARG A 185 -7.84 -15.24 5.01
CA ARG A 185 -6.56 -14.60 4.69
C ARG A 185 -6.62 -14.03 3.28
N GLY A 186 -6.69 -12.71 3.19
CA GLY A 186 -6.62 -11.97 1.93
C GLY A 186 -5.18 -11.80 1.44
N SER A 187 -5.02 -11.28 0.23
CA SER A 187 -3.74 -10.84 -0.32
C SER A 187 -3.90 -9.45 -0.91
N MET A 188 -2.99 -8.54 -0.61
CA MET A 188 -3.04 -7.17 -1.11
C MET A 188 -1.63 -6.65 -1.36
N SER A 189 -1.47 -5.90 -2.45
CA SER A 189 -0.27 -5.13 -2.72
C SER A 189 -0.66 -3.72 -3.11
N LEU A 190 0.03 -2.73 -2.58
CA LEU A 190 -0.12 -1.31 -2.88
C LEU A 190 1.28 -0.70 -2.92
N SER A 191 1.60 0.03 -3.98
CA SER A 191 2.84 0.80 -4.08
C SER A 191 2.51 2.21 -4.56
N ALA A 192 3.04 3.22 -3.89
CA ALA A 192 2.79 4.63 -4.19
C ALA A 192 4.06 5.47 -4.11
N ILE A 193 4.16 6.46 -5.01
CA ILE A 193 5.21 7.48 -5.03
C ILE A 193 4.56 8.84 -4.77
N PHE A 194 5.26 9.68 -3.99
CA PHE A 194 4.86 11.01 -3.57
C PHE A 194 5.95 12.02 -3.93
N ARG A 195 5.59 13.12 -4.60
CA ARG A 195 6.55 14.12 -5.09
C ARG A 195 6.09 15.53 -4.76
N GLN A 196 6.98 16.36 -4.23
CA GLN A 196 6.67 17.76 -3.93
C GLN A 196 6.39 18.56 -5.22
N GLU A 197 5.27 19.30 -5.27
CA GLU A 197 4.92 20.13 -6.44
C GLU A 197 4.74 21.62 -6.13
N GLY A 198 4.77 21.98 -4.85
CA GLY A 198 4.62 23.34 -4.36
C GLY A 198 4.94 23.38 -2.87
N THR A 199 4.77 24.54 -2.24
CA THR A 199 5.10 24.72 -0.81
C THR A 199 4.18 23.94 0.13
N ASP A 200 2.95 23.62 -0.30
CA ASP A 200 1.94 22.90 0.49
C ASP A 200 1.14 21.94 -0.41
N ARG A 201 1.84 21.31 -1.36
CA ARG A 201 1.22 20.40 -2.33
C ARG A 201 2.18 19.32 -2.78
N THR A 202 1.71 18.09 -2.69
CA THR A 202 2.41 16.89 -3.15
C THR A 202 1.59 16.22 -4.25
N ASP A 203 2.23 15.65 -5.26
CA ASP A 203 1.61 14.75 -6.24
C ASP A 203 1.75 13.31 -5.76
N CYS A 204 0.72 12.49 -5.97
CA CYS A 204 0.82 11.06 -5.75
C CYS A 204 0.47 10.27 -7.00
N ARG A 205 1.16 9.13 -7.16
CA ARG A 205 0.73 8.05 -8.04
C ARG A 205 0.92 6.74 -7.30
N GLY A 206 -0.15 5.96 -7.15
CA GLY A 206 -0.10 4.64 -6.55
C GLY A 206 -0.88 3.62 -7.34
N LYS A 207 -0.45 2.37 -7.25
CA LYS A 207 -1.15 1.22 -7.81
C LYS A 207 -1.37 0.17 -6.75
N GLY A 208 -2.52 -0.47 -6.78
CA GLY A 208 -2.84 -1.54 -5.87
C GLY A 208 -3.63 -2.67 -6.50
N ILE A 209 -3.49 -3.86 -5.95
CA ILE A 209 -4.30 -5.03 -6.26
C ILE A 209 -4.75 -5.62 -4.93
N MET A 210 -6.03 -5.93 -4.82
CA MET A 210 -6.61 -6.58 -3.64
C MET A 210 -7.32 -7.86 -4.06
N ASP A 211 -6.88 -8.97 -3.49
CA ASP A 211 -7.60 -10.24 -3.46
C ASP A 211 -8.19 -10.44 -2.06
N PRO A 212 -9.47 -10.13 -1.83
CA PRO A 212 -10.07 -10.39 -0.52
C PRO A 212 -10.25 -11.89 -0.24
N ARG A 213 -10.11 -12.76 -1.26
CA ARG A 213 -10.37 -14.21 -1.25
C ARG A 213 -11.77 -14.62 -0.70
N GLY A 214 -12.24 -15.82 -1.06
CA GLY A 214 -13.56 -16.35 -0.68
C GLY A 214 -14.72 -15.81 -1.53
N ASP A 215 -15.95 -15.83 -1.00
CA ASP A 215 -17.21 -15.61 -1.75
C ASP A 215 -17.48 -14.15 -2.18
N LEU A 216 -16.48 -13.26 -2.11
CA LEU A 216 -16.64 -11.88 -2.55
C LEU A 216 -16.45 -11.77 -4.07
N THR A 217 -17.56 -11.56 -4.78
CA THR A 217 -17.53 -11.25 -6.21
C THR A 217 -17.03 -9.83 -6.45
N ARG A 218 -16.40 -9.61 -7.63
CA ARG A 218 -15.97 -8.28 -8.13
C ARG A 218 -17.05 -7.18 -8.10
N SER A 219 -18.32 -7.51 -7.88
CA SER A 219 -19.43 -6.56 -7.77
C SER A 219 -19.50 -5.82 -6.43
N TRP A 220 -18.71 -6.25 -5.44
CA TRP A 220 -18.63 -5.64 -4.10
C TRP A 220 -17.38 -4.77 -3.90
N LEU A 221 -16.48 -4.75 -4.89
CA LEU A 221 -15.35 -3.82 -5.01
C LEU A 221 -15.74 -2.69 -5.95
#